data_AF-A0A7R6PHE8-F1
#
_entry.id   AF-A0A7R6PHE8-F1
#
_cell.length_a   1.000
_cell.length_b   1.000
_cell.length_c   1.000
_cell.angle_alpha   90.00
_cell.angle_beta   90.00
_cell.angle_gamma   90.00
#
_symmetry.space_group_name_H-M   'P 1'
#
loop_
_entity.id
_entity.type
_entity.pdbx_description
1 polymer ?
#
loop_
_entity_poly.entity_id
_entity_poly.type
_entity_poly.pdbx_seq_one_letter_code
_entity_poly.pdbx_strand_id
1 'polypeptide(L)'
;MTNPTLASAVKTAESSWEAWNTLGTTARVELLSVAATELNQPLVTWLLTRIANSMPDTVHLPGPTGEANSLHWSGRGLIGICSAPPHSEDDKTTLAYEAAIAAQLFTALATGNAVVLQSSNKYMHRLHSVLLNAGITPDTVQISCASIEELASHEAFHAYAFCGSDADVIALNTQLAQRDGMLAQLITETDFNTYPTLTSLDYPWRFVTESTLSVNTTAVGGNATLLELGGKSDS
;
A
#
# COMPACT_ATOMS: atom_id res chain seq x y z
N MET A 1 -22.62 14.92 8.57
CA MET A 1 -22.21 13.61 9.14
C MET A 1 -21.01 13.87 10.03
N THR A 2 -21.02 13.39 11.27
CA THR A 2 -19.87 13.48 12.18
C THR A 2 -18.76 12.55 11.69
N ASN A 3 -17.53 13.04 11.52
CA ASN A 3 -16.42 12.19 11.11
C ASN A 3 -16.18 11.09 12.15
N PRO A 4 -15.88 9.85 11.72
CA PRO A 4 -15.61 8.76 12.65
C PRO A 4 -14.38 9.08 13.52
N THR A 5 -14.38 8.57 14.75
CA THR A 5 -13.18 8.62 15.61
C THR A 5 -12.05 7.85 14.94
N LEU A 6 -10.79 8.20 15.22
CA LEU A 6 -9.63 7.50 14.66
C LEU A 6 -9.70 5.99 14.88
N ALA A 7 -10.02 5.56 16.11
CA ALA A 7 -10.14 4.14 16.44
C ALA A 7 -11.22 3.41 15.62
N SER A 8 -12.35 4.07 15.35
CA SER A 8 -13.40 3.51 14.50
C SER A 8 -12.96 3.43 13.04
N ALA A 9 -12.32 4.48 12.52
CA ALA A 9 -11.80 4.50 11.16
C ALA A 9 -10.75 3.40 10.94
N VAL A 10 -9.80 3.26 11.87
CA VAL A 10 -8.79 2.21 11.84
C VAL A 10 -9.45 0.83 11.80
N LYS A 11 -10.34 0.53 12.75
CA LYS A 11 -10.99 -0.77 12.83
C LYS A 11 -11.76 -1.14 11.56
N THR A 12 -12.49 -0.17 11.00
CA THR A 12 -13.24 -0.39 9.75
C THR A 12 -12.28 -0.67 8.59
N ALA A 13 -11.24 0.14 8.41
CA ALA A 13 -10.28 -0.04 7.33
C ALA A 13 -9.50 -1.36 7.44
N GLU A 14 -9.04 -1.72 8.64
CA GLU A 14 -8.41 -3.02 8.91
C GLU A 14 -9.30 -4.19 8.49
N SER A 15 -10.60 -4.15 8.83
CA SER A 15 -11.53 -5.23 8.49
C SER A 15 -11.77 -5.41 6.99
N SER A 16 -11.50 -4.37 6.19
CA SER A 16 -11.65 -4.41 4.73
C SER A 16 -10.38 -4.82 3.98
N TRP A 17 -9.22 -4.78 4.65
CA TRP A 17 -7.92 -4.89 4.00
C TRP A 17 -7.74 -6.24 3.30
N GLU A 18 -8.07 -7.37 3.93
CA GLU A 18 -7.92 -8.69 3.33
C GLU A 18 -8.75 -8.85 2.05
N ALA A 19 -10.01 -8.41 2.08
CA ALA A 19 -10.90 -8.44 0.93
C ALA A 19 -10.37 -7.56 -0.21
N TRP A 20 -9.85 -6.38 0.10
CA TRP A 20 -9.26 -5.49 -0.91
C TRP A 20 -7.95 -6.05 -1.50
N ASN A 21 -7.08 -6.59 -0.65
CA ASN A 21 -5.78 -7.14 -1.03
C ASN A 21 -5.91 -8.37 -1.94
N THR A 22 -6.93 -9.21 -1.72
CA THR A 22 -7.17 -10.44 -2.49
C THR A 22 -7.76 -10.21 -3.89
N LEU A 23 -8.20 -8.99 -4.24
CA LEU A 23 -8.70 -8.67 -5.58
C LEU A 23 -7.66 -8.84 -6.71
N GLY A 24 -6.37 -8.81 -6.37
CA GLY A 24 -5.28 -8.80 -7.34
C GLY A 24 -5.02 -7.41 -7.94
N THR A 25 -3.82 -7.22 -8.49
CA THR A 25 -3.33 -5.88 -8.89
C THR A 25 -4.15 -5.31 -10.05
N THR A 26 -4.48 -6.14 -11.04
CA THR A 26 -5.25 -5.70 -12.22
C THR A 26 -6.63 -5.15 -11.85
N ALA A 27 -7.40 -5.88 -11.02
CA ALA A 27 -8.74 -5.46 -10.64
C ALA A 27 -8.73 -4.17 -9.81
N ARG A 28 -7.78 -4.02 -8.88
CA ARG A 28 -7.63 -2.77 -8.10
C ARG A 28 -7.30 -1.59 -9.00
N VAL A 29 -6.37 -1.75 -9.95
CA VAL A 29 -5.99 -0.68 -10.89
C VAL A 29 -7.16 -0.30 -11.79
N GLU A 30 -7.95 -1.27 -12.26
CA GLU A 30 -9.14 -0.99 -13.08
C GLU A 30 -10.16 -0.13 -12.32
N LEU A 31 -10.50 -0.49 -11.08
CA LEU A 31 -11.40 0.29 -10.22
C LEU A 31 -10.84 1.71 -9.96
N LEU A 32 -9.56 1.82 -9.62
CA LEU A 32 -8.92 3.10 -9.33
C LEU A 32 -8.77 3.98 -10.58
N SER A 33 -8.70 3.39 -11.78
CA SER A 33 -8.59 4.16 -13.03
C SER A 33 -9.83 5.01 -13.31
N VAL A 34 -11.00 4.59 -12.84
CA VAL A 34 -12.25 5.37 -12.91
C VAL A 34 -12.11 6.66 -12.09
N ALA A 35 -11.69 6.53 -10.83
CA ALA A 35 -11.42 7.67 -9.94
C ALA A 35 -10.30 8.57 -10.47
N ALA A 36 -9.22 7.99 -11.00
CA ALA A 36 -8.10 8.75 -11.55
C ALA A 36 -8.50 9.61 -12.75
N THR A 37 -9.41 9.09 -13.60
CA THR A 37 -9.95 9.80 -14.76
C THR A 37 -10.79 11.02 -14.31
N GLU A 38 -11.67 10.85 -13.33
CA GLU A 38 -12.45 11.96 -12.75
C GLU A 38 -11.55 13.01 -12.08
N LEU A 39 -10.51 12.54 -11.38
CA LEU A 39 -9.58 13.43 -10.70
C LEU A 39 -8.75 14.28 -11.67
N ASN A 40 -8.50 13.75 -12.88
CA ASN A 40 -7.69 14.32 -13.95
C ASN A 40 -6.26 14.67 -13.49
N GLN A 41 -5.60 13.71 -12.83
CA GLN A 41 -4.24 13.85 -12.30
C GLN A 41 -3.26 12.94 -13.07
N PRO A 42 -2.41 13.50 -13.97
CA PRO A 42 -1.53 12.70 -14.82
C PRO A 42 -0.55 11.80 -14.06
N LEU A 43 -0.03 12.27 -12.91
CA LEU A 43 0.90 11.50 -12.07
C LEU A 43 0.25 10.23 -11.53
N VAL A 44 -1.03 10.33 -11.12
CA VAL A 44 -1.81 9.18 -10.63
C VAL A 44 -2.00 8.15 -11.75
N THR A 45 -2.46 8.59 -12.93
CA THR A 45 -2.67 7.70 -14.08
C THR A 45 -1.38 7.00 -14.51
N TRP A 46 -0.27 7.73 -14.51
CA TRP A 46 1.04 7.16 -14.81
C TRP A 46 1.47 6.10 -13.77
N LEU A 47 1.30 6.38 -12.47
CA LEU A 47 1.61 5.43 -11.39
C LEU A 47 0.75 4.17 -11.46
N LEU A 48 -0.56 4.30 -11.71
CA LEU A 48 -1.46 3.15 -11.87
C LEU A 48 -1.03 2.26 -13.05
N THR A 49 -0.73 2.88 -14.19
CA THR A 49 -0.25 2.18 -15.39
C THR A 49 1.06 1.45 -15.10
N ARG A 50 1.97 2.11 -14.37
CA ARG A 50 3.23 1.52 -13.94
C ARG A 50 3.01 0.30 -13.07
N ILE A 51 2.22 0.42 -12.01
CA ILE A 51 1.93 -0.67 -11.07
C ILE A 51 1.37 -1.88 -11.82
N ALA A 52 0.39 -1.67 -12.70
CA ALA A 52 -0.19 -2.73 -13.52
C ALA A 52 0.85 -3.44 -14.42
N ASN A 53 1.85 -2.71 -14.91
CA ASN A 53 2.86 -3.27 -15.83
C ASN A 53 4.09 -3.85 -15.12
N SER A 54 4.42 -3.38 -13.91
CA SER A 54 5.68 -3.73 -13.22
C SER A 54 5.50 -4.63 -12.00
N MET A 55 4.28 -4.88 -11.54
CA MET A 55 4.01 -5.68 -10.34
C MET A 55 3.03 -6.83 -10.66
N PRO A 56 3.46 -7.89 -11.37
CA PRO A 56 2.61 -9.05 -11.65
C PRO A 56 2.25 -9.78 -10.35
N ASP A 57 1.08 -10.39 -10.19
CA ASP A 57 0.69 -10.99 -8.89
C ASP A 57 1.61 -12.14 -8.41
N THR A 58 2.43 -12.72 -9.29
CA THR A 58 3.41 -13.76 -8.95
C THR A 58 4.60 -13.75 -9.91
N VAL A 59 5.80 -14.00 -9.38
CA VAL A 59 7.02 -14.23 -10.16
C VAL A 59 7.59 -15.61 -9.85
N HIS A 60 7.79 -16.43 -10.86
CA HIS A 60 8.48 -17.71 -10.70
C HIS A 60 9.98 -17.49 -10.47
N LEU A 61 10.48 -18.06 -9.37
CA LEU A 61 11.89 -18.00 -9.01
C LEU A 61 12.62 -19.27 -9.49
N PRO A 62 13.91 -19.18 -9.80
CA PRO A 62 14.71 -20.38 -10.08
C PRO A 62 14.75 -21.30 -8.84
N GLY A 63 14.86 -22.60 -9.09
CA GLY A 63 14.92 -23.61 -8.04
C GLY A 63 15.52 -24.94 -8.53
N PRO A 64 15.94 -25.83 -7.63
CA PRO A 64 16.37 -27.17 -7.98
C PRO A 64 15.23 -28.01 -8.57
N THR A 65 15.56 -29.08 -9.29
CA THR A 65 14.56 -30.04 -9.78
C THR A 65 13.76 -30.61 -8.61
N GLY A 66 12.44 -30.67 -8.76
CA GLY A 66 11.54 -31.13 -7.70
C GLY A 66 11.07 -30.03 -6.75
N GLU A 67 11.46 -28.78 -6.97
CA GLU A 67 11.05 -27.61 -6.20
C GLU A 67 10.42 -26.56 -7.13
N ALA A 68 9.27 -26.02 -6.72
CA ALA A 68 8.63 -24.89 -7.37
C ALA A 68 8.65 -23.69 -6.43
N ASN A 69 9.37 -22.63 -6.82
CA ASN A 69 9.49 -21.40 -6.05
C ASN A 69 8.73 -20.27 -6.73
N SER A 70 7.94 -19.54 -5.96
CA SER A 70 7.27 -18.32 -6.42
C SER A 70 7.37 -17.20 -5.40
N LEU A 71 7.60 -15.99 -5.91
CA LEU A 71 7.58 -14.74 -5.18
C LEU A 71 6.23 -14.07 -5.38
N HIS A 72 5.64 -13.60 -4.30
CA HIS A 72 4.37 -12.87 -4.27
C HIS A 72 4.56 -11.60 -3.46
N TRP A 73 3.62 -10.68 -3.60
CA TRP A 73 3.54 -9.48 -2.81
C TRP A 73 2.13 -9.25 -2.32
N SER A 74 2.04 -8.70 -1.12
CA SER A 74 0.81 -8.30 -0.47
C SER A 74 0.92 -6.84 -0.06
N GLY A 75 -0.18 -6.10 -0.07
CA GLY A 75 -0.23 -4.82 0.64
C GLY A 75 0.29 -5.00 2.08
N ARG A 76 0.92 -3.97 2.62
CA ARG A 76 1.44 -3.98 4.01
C ARG A 76 0.34 -4.09 5.05
N GLY A 77 -0.85 -3.57 4.78
CA GLY A 77 -1.93 -3.50 5.75
C GLY A 77 -2.64 -2.16 5.68
N LEU A 78 -2.76 -1.52 6.84
CA LEU A 78 -3.33 -0.19 6.97
C LEU A 78 -2.26 0.90 6.79
N ILE A 79 -2.53 1.87 5.92
CA ILE A 79 -1.62 2.99 5.62
C ILE A 79 -2.27 4.32 6.01
N GLY A 80 -1.54 5.15 6.76
CA GLY A 80 -1.94 6.52 7.03
C GLY A 80 -1.48 7.45 5.90
N ILE A 81 -2.38 8.18 5.28
CA ILE A 81 -2.04 9.23 4.31
C ILE A 81 -2.22 10.58 4.99
N CYS A 82 -1.13 11.31 5.17
CA CYS A 82 -1.11 12.54 5.96
C CYS A 82 -0.25 13.62 5.29
N SER A 83 -0.49 14.87 5.65
CA SER A 83 0.15 15.99 4.97
C SER A 83 0.30 17.18 5.90
N ALA A 84 1.48 17.78 5.95
CA ALA A 84 1.65 19.10 6.57
C ALA A 84 0.99 20.19 5.71
N PRO A 85 0.78 21.42 6.22
CA PRO A 85 0.41 22.55 5.38
C PRO A 85 1.50 22.82 4.33
N PRO A 86 1.15 23.26 3.10
CA PRO A 86 2.14 23.64 2.11
C PRO A 86 2.93 24.89 2.54
N HIS A 87 4.19 24.98 2.13
CA HIS A 87 5.09 26.11 2.49
C HIS A 87 4.76 27.41 1.73
N SER A 88 4.09 27.30 0.59
CA SER A 88 3.60 28.44 -0.19
C SER A 88 2.19 28.16 -0.71
N GLU A 89 1.35 29.20 -0.71
CA GLU A 89 -0.05 29.14 -1.16
C GLU A 89 -0.21 29.58 -2.63
N ASP A 90 0.85 29.57 -3.43
CA ASP A 90 0.70 29.85 -4.86
C ASP A 90 0.02 28.68 -5.58
N ASP A 91 -0.83 28.99 -6.56
CA ASP A 91 -1.67 28.01 -7.25
C ASP A 91 -0.85 26.84 -7.83
N LYS A 92 0.34 27.12 -8.39
CA LYS A 92 1.18 26.10 -9.02
C LYS A 92 1.74 25.12 -7.99
N THR A 93 2.29 25.63 -6.88
CA THR A 93 2.80 24.78 -5.80
C THR A 93 1.68 23.99 -5.13
N THR A 94 0.50 24.59 -4.97
CA THR A 94 -0.68 23.92 -4.42
C THR A 94 -1.09 22.72 -5.28
N LEU A 95 -1.20 22.90 -6.61
CA LEU A 95 -1.54 21.80 -7.52
C LEU A 95 -0.49 20.68 -7.52
N ALA A 96 0.80 21.04 -7.45
CA ALA A 96 1.88 20.06 -7.38
C ALA A 96 1.84 19.26 -6.06
N TYR A 97 1.60 19.95 -4.96
CA TYR A 97 1.45 19.36 -3.63
C TYR A 97 0.25 18.40 -3.57
N GLU A 98 -0.90 18.82 -4.11
CA GLU A 98 -2.10 17.99 -4.24
C GLU A 98 -1.86 16.75 -5.11
N ALA A 99 -1.11 16.88 -6.21
CA ALA A 99 -0.77 15.74 -7.07
C ALA A 99 0.07 14.69 -6.32
N ALA A 100 0.99 15.12 -5.46
CA ALA A 100 1.79 14.22 -4.62
C ALA A 100 0.93 13.44 -3.61
N ILE A 101 0.00 14.13 -2.93
CA ILE A 101 -0.95 13.49 -2.00
C ILE A 101 -1.81 12.44 -2.73
N ALA A 102 -2.36 12.81 -3.90
CA ALA A 102 -3.16 11.89 -4.70
C ALA A 102 -2.34 10.68 -5.15
N ALA A 103 -1.10 10.89 -5.60
CA ALA A 103 -0.18 9.82 -5.99
C ALA A 103 0.10 8.84 -4.83
N GLN A 104 0.31 9.34 -3.62
CA GLN A 104 0.48 8.50 -2.41
C GLN A 104 -0.76 7.66 -2.11
N LEU A 105 -1.93 8.31 -2.07
CA LEU A 105 -3.21 7.63 -1.80
C LEU A 105 -3.50 6.52 -2.81
N PHE A 106 -3.41 6.82 -4.10
CA PHE A 106 -3.72 5.85 -5.16
C PHE A 106 -2.69 4.73 -5.23
N THR A 107 -1.42 5.01 -4.94
CA THR A 107 -0.38 3.95 -4.90
C THR A 107 -0.64 2.99 -3.75
N ALA A 108 -0.96 3.49 -2.55
CA ALA A 108 -1.29 2.65 -1.41
C ALA A 108 -2.47 1.70 -1.73
N LEU A 109 -3.54 2.24 -2.33
CA LEU A 109 -4.70 1.44 -2.70
C LEU A 109 -4.39 0.43 -3.80
N ALA A 110 -3.69 0.84 -4.87
CA ALA A 110 -3.36 -0.04 -6.00
C ALA A 110 -2.47 -1.21 -5.58
N THR A 111 -1.59 -0.99 -4.60
CA THR A 111 -0.70 -2.00 -4.03
C THR A 111 -1.35 -2.88 -2.96
N GLY A 112 -2.67 -2.77 -2.75
CA GLY A 112 -3.44 -3.70 -1.92
C GLY A 112 -3.59 -3.29 -0.46
N ASN A 113 -3.38 -2.02 -0.13
CA ASN A 113 -3.54 -1.51 1.23
C ASN A 113 -4.93 -0.90 1.46
N ALA A 114 -5.41 -0.97 2.69
CA ALA A 114 -6.50 -0.11 3.16
C ALA A 114 -5.90 1.20 3.70
N VAL A 115 -6.68 2.28 3.68
CA VAL A 115 -6.17 3.63 3.96
C VAL A 115 -7.03 4.37 4.98
N VAL A 116 -6.37 5.09 5.91
CA VAL A 116 -6.97 6.22 6.62
C VAL A 116 -6.34 7.51 6.10
N LEU A 117 -7.18 8.35 5.49
CA LEU A 117 -6.82 9.66 4.98
C LEU A 117 -6.99 10.72 6.07
N GLN A 118 -5.96 11.51 6.31
CA GLN A 118 -6.05 12.66 7.20
C GLN A 118 -6.90 13.75 6.55
N SER A 119 -7.88 14.26 7.29
CA SER A 119 -8.78 15.34 6.90
C SER A 119 -8.13 16.72 7.09
N SER A 120 -6.94 16.95 6.51
CA SER A 120 -6.15 18.18 6.71
C SER A 120 -6.63 19.35 5.85
N ASN A 121 -7.22 19.09 4.67
CA ASN A 121 -7.65 20.12 3.73
C ASN A 121 -8.84 19.67 2.86
N LYS A 122 -9.39 20.60 2.06
CA LYS A 122 -10.54 20.34 1.17
C LYS A 122 -10.22 19.32 0.06
N TYR A 123 -8.96 19.25 -0.38
CA TYR A 123 -8.54 18.31 -1.42
C TYR A 123 -8.61 16.87 -0.93
N MET A 124 -8.27 16.60 0.33
CA MET A 124 -8.43 15.28 0.97
C MET A 124 -9.89 14.79 0.93
N HIS A 125 -10.85 15.67 1.24
CA HIS A 125 -12.27 15.34 1.12
C HIS A 125 -12.70 15.09 -0.33
N ARG A 126 -12.14 15.84 -1.29
CA ARG A 126 -12.39 15.62 -2.72
C ARG A 126 -11.87 14.26 -3.15
N LEU A 127 -10.64 13.89 -2.78
CA LEU A 127 -10.05 12.59 -3.08
C LEU A 127 -10.94 11.45 -2.55
N HIS A 128 -11.34 11.55 -1.28
CA HIS A 128 -12.24 10.59 -0.65
C HIS A 128 -13.56 10.47 -1.43
N SER A 129 -14.20 11.59 -1.75
CA SER A 129 -15.46 11.61 -2.49
C SER A 129 -15.33 10.98 -3.89
N VAL A 130 -14.26 11.29 -4.63
CA VAL A 130 -14.01 10.74 -5.97
C VAL A 130 -13.82 9.21 -5.91
N LEU A 131 -13.11 8.70 -4.90
CA LEU A 131 -12.93 7.26 -4.72
C LEU A 131 -14.26 6.55 -4.43
N LEU A 132 -15.11 7.12 -3.57
CA LEU A 132 -16.43 6.55 -3.26
C LEU A 132 -17.35 6.57 -4.49
N ASN A 133 -17.34 7.67 -5.24
CA ASN A 133 -18.12 7.79 -6.48
C ASN A 133 -17.69 6.78 -7.55
N ALA A 134 -16.40 6.43 -7.58
CA ALA A 134 -15.85 5.40 -8.45
C ALA A 134 -16.15 3.96 -7.98
N GLY A 135 -16.84 3.78 -6.84
CA GLY A 135 -17.23 2.47 -6.33
C GLY A 135 -16.21 1.81 -5.40
N ILE A 136 -15.17 2.53 -4.97
CA ILE A 136 -14.30 2.04 -3.90
C ILE A 136 -15.11 2.01 -2.61
N THR A 137 -15.03 0.90 -1.87
CA THR A 137 -15.86 0.73 -0.68
C THR A 137 -15.45 1.77 0.39
N PRO A 138 -16.43 2.37 1.11
CA PRO A 138 -16.13 3.26 2.20
C PRO A 138 -15.20 2.63 3.23
N ASP A 139 -15.33 1.32 3.46
CA ASP A 139 -14.52 0.62 4.45
C ASP A 139 -13.03 0.62 4.08
N THR A 140 -12.68 0.48 2.79
CA THR A 140 -11.29 0.50 2.31
C THR A 140 -10.60 1.86 2.45
N VAL A 141 -11.35 2.96 2.36
CA VAL A 141 -10.80 4.32 2.44
C VAL A 141 -11.58 5.14 3.45
N GLN A 142 -11.02 5.22 4.66
CA GLN A 142 -11.58 6.01 5.73
C GLN A 142 -10.99 7.41 5.73
N ILE A 143 -11.72 8.37 6.31
CA ILE A 143 -11.24 9.73 6.53
C ILE A 143 -11.34 10.08 8.02
N SER A 144 -10.32 10.73 8.56
CA SER A 144 -10.26 11.06 9.98
C SER A 144 -9.79 12.50 10.21
N CYS A 145 -10.39 13.19 11.18
CA CYS A 145 -9.91 14.50 11.66
C CYS A 145 -8.71 14.41 12.60
N ALA A 146 -8.16 13.21 12.80
CA ALA A 146 -7.01 13.02 13.67
C ALA A 146 -5.83 13.90 13.24
N SER A 147 -5.07 14.39 14.22
CA SER A 147 -3.80 15.07 13.94
C SER A 147 -2.76 14.10 13.39
N ILE A 148 -1.68 14.63 12.82
CA ILE A 148 -0.55 13.80 12.38
C ILE A 148 0.01 13.02 13.57
N GLU A 149 0.07 13.65 14.74
CA GLU A 149 0.57 13.04 15.97
C GLU A 149 -0.35 11.92 16.48
N GLU A 150 -1.66 12.10 16.42
CA GLU A 150 -2.63 11.07 16.79
C GLU A 150 -2.54 9.88 15.83
N LEU A 151 -2.43 10.14 14.52
CA LEU A 151 -2.19 9.10 13.52
C LEU A 151 -0.90 8.36 13.80
N ALA A 152 0.21 9.08 13.99
CA ALA A 152 1.55 8.53 14.20
C ALA A 152 1.68 7.71 15.50
N SER A 153 0.94 8.08 16.54
CA SER A 153 0.94 7.34 17.81
C SER A 153 0.12 6.05 17.78
N HIS A 154 -0.72 5.87 16.75
CA HIS A 154 -1.60 4.70 16.65
C HIS A 154 -0.86 3.48 16.05
N GLU A 155 -0.75 2.40 16.82
CA GLU A 155 0.13 1.26 16.49
C GLU A 155 -0.34 0.39 15.30
N ALA A 156 -1.62 0.45 14.93
CA ALA A 156 -2.22 -0.30 13.81
C ALA A 156 -1.63 -0.02 12.41
N PHE A 157 -1.08 1.18 12.20
CA PHE A 157 -0.60 1.55 10.87
C PHE A 157 0.75 0.89 10.55
N HIS A 158 0.84 0.32 9.35
CA HIS A 158 2.01 -0.39 8.86
C HIS A 158 2.96 0.54 8.09
N ALA A 159 2.44 1.62 7.53
CA ALA A 159 3.22 2.70 6.95
C ALA A 159 2.47 4.03 6.99
N TYR A 160 3.20 5.11 6.81
CA TYR A 160 2.70 6.45 6.64
C TYR A 160 3.23 7.02 5.32
N ALA A 161 2.32 7.41 4.43
CA ALA A 161 2.68 8.25 3.30
C ALA A 161 2.46 9.71 3.69
N PHE A 162 3.51 10.50 3.55
CA PHE A 162 3.53 11.86 4.06
C PHE A 162 4.06 12.86 3.01
N CYS A 163 3.40 13.99 2.90
CA CYS A 163 3.88 15.14 2.14
C CYS A 163 4.16 16.31 3.10
N GLY A 164 5.32 16.94 3.00
CA GLY A 164 5.71 18.07 3.87
C GLY A 164 7.12 18.55 3.59
N SER A 165 7.71 19.34 4.50
CA SER A 165 9.15 19.65 4.45
C SER A 165 10.00 18.55 5.09
N ASP A 166 11.30 18.63 4.84
CA ASP A 166 12.30 17.82 5.54
C ASP A 166 12.21 17.97 7.07
N ALA A 167 11.89 19.17 7.58
CA ALA A 167 11.72 19.41 9.01
C ALA A 167 10.50 18.64 9.58
N ASP A 168 9.37 18.65 8.85
CA ASP A 168 8.17 17.90 9.22
C ASP A 168 8.43 16.38 9.18
N VAL A 169 9.18 15.92 8.17
CA VAL A 169 9.60 14.51 8.05
C VAL A 169 10.46 14.08 9.24
N ILE A 170 11.43 14.90 9.65
CA ILE A 170 12.28 14.59 10.81
C ILE A 170 11.44 14.50 12.09
N ALA A 171 10.50 15.42 12.27
CA ALA A 171 9.60 15.43 13.43
C ALA A 171 8.73 14.16 13.46
N LEU A 172 8.07 13.83 12.35
CA LEU A 172 7.24 12.63 12.23
C LEU A 172 8.06 11.35 12.41
N ASN A 173 9.24 11.25 11.80
CA ASN A 173 10.11 10.08 11.95
C ASN A 173 10.57 9.88 13.40
N THR A 174 10.87 10.98 14.11
CA THR A 174 11.24 10.93 15.53
C THR A 174 10.07 10.41 16.37
N GLN A 175 8.85 10.83 16.07
CA GLN A 175 7.66 10.34 16.76
C GLN A 175 7.39 8.86 16.46
N LEU A 176 7.48 8.44 15.20
CA LEU A 176 7.30 7.03 14.81
C LEU A 176 8.33 6.12 15.49
N ALA A 177 9.56 6.60 15.69
CA ALA A 177 10.61 5.86 16.39
C ALA A 177 10.34 5.66 17.91
N GLN A 178 9.40 6.41 18.49
CA GLN A 178 9.02 6.28 19.91
C GLN A 178 7.92 5.23 20.16
N ARG A 179 7.36 4.63 19.10
CA ARG A 179 6.27 3.65 19.23
C ARG A 179 6.77 2.33 19.83
N ASP A 180 5.99 1.79 20.76
CA ASP A 180 6.18 0.45 21.30
C ASP A 180 5.47 -0.57 20.41
N GLY A 181 6.08 -0.96 19.29
CA GLY A 181 5.44 -1.93 18.39
C GLY A 181 6.18 -2.16 17.08
N MET A 182 5.42 -2.57 16.07
CA MET A 182 5.96 -2.73 14.72
C MET A 182 6.48 -1.38 14.20
N LEU A 183 7.68 -1.40 13.64
CA LEU A 183 8.25 -0.25 12.96
C LEU A 183 7.42 0.09 11.73
N ALA A 184 6.66 1.19 11.81
CA ALA A 184 5.91 1.71 10.68
C ALA A 184 6.86 2.35 9.66
N GLN A 185 6.69 2.01 8.39
CA GLN A 185 7.51 2.62 7.34
C GLN A 185 7.05 4.05 7.06
N LEU A 186 7.99 5.00 7.04
CA LEU A 186 7.72 6.37 6.60
C LEU A 186 8.09 6.53 5.12
N ILE A 187 7.12 6.90 4.29
CA ILE A 187 7.23 7.09 2.84
C ILE A 187 6.93 8.55 2.56
N THR A 188 7.89 9.30 2.01
CA THR A 188 7.78 10.77 1.97
C THR A 188 7.98 11.32 0.58
N GLU A 189 7.30 12.42 0.28
CA GLU A 189 7.68 13.31 -0.82
C GLU A 189 7.84 14.74 -0.27
N THR A 190 9.02 15.31 -0.50
CA THR A 190 9.38 16.66 -0.03
C THR A 190 9.75 17.61 -1.19
N ASP A 191 10.01 17.09 -2.40
CA ASP A 191 10.21 17.90 -3.61
C ASP A 191 9.07 17.71 -4.62
N PHE A 192 8.20 18.71 -4.70
CA PHE A 192 7.03 18.72 -5.58
C PHE A 192 7.32 19.24 -7.00
N ASN A 193 8.57 19.61 -7.31
CA ASN A 193 8.94 20.02 -8.67
C ASN A 193 9.24 18.82 -9.56
N THR A 194 9.94 17.83 -9.00
CA THR A 194 10.43 16.67 -9.75
C THR A 194 9.88 15.34 -9.25
N TYR A 195 9.29 15.32 -8.05
CA TYR A 195 8.77 14.12 -7.39
C TYR A 195 9.78 12.96 -7.39
N PRO A 196 11.00 13.17 -6.87
CA PRO A 196 12.08 12.19 -6.99
C PRO A 196 11.72 10.86 -6.34
N THR A 197 10.94 10.88 -5.26
CA THR A 197 10.48 9.65 -4.61
C THR A 197 9.35 9.02 -5.41
N LEU A 198 8.29 9.78 -5.74
CA LEU A 198 7.12 9.22 -6.43
C LEU A 198 7.44 8.67 -7.84
N THR A 199 8.44 9.24 -8.52
CA THR A 199 8.84 8.83 -9.89
C THR A 199 9.89 7.73 -9.91
N SER A 200 10.50 7.41 -8.76
CA SER A 200 11.51 6.36 -8.62
C SER A 200 10.97 4.96 -8.98
N LEU A 201 11.85 4.06 -9.43
CA LEU A 201 11.42 2.73 -9.87
C LEU A 201 10.91 1.85 -8.74
N ASP A 202 11.46 2.05 -7.55
CA ASP A 202 11.20 1.30 -6.34
C ASP A 202 9.97 1.82 -5.56
N TYR A 203 9.40 2.96 -5.94
CA TYR A 203 8.36 3.63 -5.15
C TYR A 203 7.15 2.74 -4.78
N PRO A 204 6.49 2.04 -5.72
CA PRO A 204 5.34 1.18 -5.36
C PRO A 204 5.71 0.05 -4.40
N TRP A 205 6.95 -0.45 -4.47
CA TRP A 205 7.43 -1.54 -3.62
C TRP A 205 7.53 -1.13 -2.15
N ARG A 206 7.58 0.18 -1.87
CA ARG A 206 7.53 0.72 -0.51
C ARG A 206 6.18 0.50 0.16
N PHE A 207 5.13 0.08 -0.57
CA PHE A 207 3.79 -0.17 -0.04
C PHE A 207 3.40 -1.65 0.07
N VAL A 208 4.32 -2.56 -0.25
CA VAL A 208 4.07 -4.01 -0.20
C VAL A 208 5.05 -4.74 0.71
N THR A 209 4.68 -5.94 1.11
CA THR A 209 5.57 -6.97 1.68
C THR A 209 5.73 -8.09 0.66
N GLU A 210 6.93 -8.65 0.56
CA GLU A 210 7.20 -9.80 -0.30
C GLU A 210 7.10 -11.11 0.49
N SER A 211 6.68 -12.18 -0.19
CA SER A 211 6.64 -13.53 0.38
C SER A 211 7.02 -14.57 -0.68
N THR A 212 7.90 -15.49 -0.30
CA THR A 212 8.30 -16.62 -1.17
C THR A 212 7.58 -17.88 -0.73
N LEU A 213 6.95 -18.58 -1.66
CA LEU A 213 6.40 -19.92 -1.47
C LEU A 213 7.32 -20.92 -2.18
N SER A 214 7.75 -21.94 -1.44
CA SER A 214 8.48 -23.08 -2.00
C SER A 214 7.65 -24.34 -1.82
N VAL A 215 7.37 -25.04 -2.92
CA VAL A 215 6.61 -26.29 -2.92
C VAL A 215 7.50 -27.41 -3.43
N ASN A 216 7.77 -28.39 -2.56
CA ASN A 216 8.40 -29.65 -2.97
C ASN A 216 7.42 -30.45 -3.82
N THR A 217 7.64 -30.47 -5.13
CA THR A 217 6.85 -31.25 -6.10
C THR A 217 7.28 -32.71 -6.15
N THR A 218 8.46 -33.04 -5.61
CA THR A 218 8.92 -34.43 -5.46
C THR A 218 8.72 -34.97 -4.05
N ALA A 219 7.54 -35.53 -3.81
CA ALA A 219 7.33 -36.61 -2.82
C ALA A 219 7.04 -37.97 -3.49
N VAL A 220 7.14 -38.06 -4.82
CA VAL A 220 6.92 -39.30 -5.61
C VAL A 220 8.24 -39.73 -6.25
N GLY A 221 9.23 -39.93 -5.40
CA GLY A 221 10.54 -40.45 -5.75
C GLY A 221 11.15 -41.14 -4.55
N GLY A 222 10.31 -41.75 -3.71
CA GLY A 222 10.80 -42.75 -2.77
C GLY A 222 11.62 -43.73 -3.60
N ASN A 223 12.92 -43.78 -3.32
CA ASN A 223 13.85 -44.72 -3.93
C ASN A 223 13.11 -46.05 -4.10
N ALA A 224 12.78 -46.46 -5.32
CA ALA A 224 11.91 -47.63 -5.53
C ALA A 224 12.50 -48.87 -4.82
N THR A 225 13.82 -48.89 -4.68
CA THR A 225 14.61 -49.83 -3.89
C THR A 225 14.21 -49.93 -2.40
N LEU A 226 13.73 -48.85 -1.77
CA LEU A 226 13.22 -48.83 -0.38
C LEU A 226 11.77 -49.34 -0.26
N LEU A 227 10.97 -49.25 -1.33
CA LEU A 227 9.63 -49.85 -1.40
C LEU A 227 9.70 -51.37 -1.63
N GLU A 228 10.70 -51.85 -2.37
CA GLU A 228 10.92 -53.29 -2.59
C GLU A 228 11.48 -54.03 -1.36
N LEU A 229 12.17 -53.34 -0.45
CA LEU A 229 12.71 -53.96 0.78
C LEU A 229 11.62 -54.36 1.78
N GLY A 230 10.42 -53.78 1.70
CA GLY A 230 9.27 -54.17 2.53
C GLY A 230 8.47 -55.37 2.00
N GLY A 231 8.81 -55.88 0.81
CA GLY A 231 8.09 -56.97 0.13
C GLY A 231 8.74 -58.34 0.21
N LYS A 232 9.89 -58.49 0.90
CA LYS A 232 10.63 -59.77 1.01
C LYS A 232 10.76 -60.25 2.46
N SER A 233 9.66 -60.80 2.98
CA SER A 233 9.55 -61.78 4.08
C SER A 233 8.04 -62.04 4.22
N ASP A 234 7.44 -63.20 3.94
CA ASP A 234 7.77 -64.55 4.41
C ASP A 234 7.21 -65.61 3.44
N SER A 235 7.99 -66.66 3.18
CA SER A 235 7.52 -67.97 2.68
C SER A 235 8.29 -69.07 3.37
#